data_AF-A0AAV3FSQ2-F1
#
_entry.id   AF-A0AAV3FSQ2-F1
#
_cell.length_a   1.000
_cell.length_b   1.000
_cell.length_c   1.000
_cell.angle_alpha   90.00
_cell.angle_beta   90.00
_cell.angle_gamma   90.00
#
_symmetry.space_group_name_H-M   'P 1'
#
loop_
_entity.id
_entity.type
_entity.pdbx_description
1 polymer ?
#
loop_
_entity_poly.entity_id
_entity_poly.type
_entity_poly.pdbx_seq_one_letter_code
_entity_poly.pdbx_strand_id
1 'polypeptide(L)'
;MTNNQTIDILLDVYAYNHAFRIVKALPNIPKTALYLLEMLKERRELNLAFLSEHAAENRAIEDQYHCSLWLNQSLEDEQIANYILDLEVKVKNGAIIDFVRSVSPILYRLFLRLIASEIPQFRIYVIDSKNDQYDIWDFQAMQEANHDVFKAYLSHKQSRNVTTKSLADMLTLTSLPQEIKDLVLSLRIFEKSVRNPLAHLIKPFDEEELYRTTHFSSQTFLENIIALATFSGVDYRREPFYFDQMNTIIKAELGDSD
;
A
#
# COMPACT_ATOMS: atom_id res chain seq x y z
N MET A 1 15.49 -31.15 -6.82
CA MET A 1 15.28 -30.15 -5.75
C MET A 1 14.47 -30.82 -4.67
N THR A 2 14.91 -30.74 -3.42
CA THR A 2 14.09 -31.17 -2.28
C THR A 2 12.92 -30.20 -2.12
N ASN A 3 11.83 -30.63 -1.48
CA ASN A 3 10.67 -29.76 -1.25
C ASN A 3 11.07 -28.49 -0.48
N ASN A 4 12.01 -28.59 0.46
CA ASN A 4 12.54 -27.46 1.24
C ASN A 4 13.24 -26.42 0.36
N GLN A 5 14.16 -26.83 -0.52
CA GLN A 5 14.80 -25.91 -1.48
C GLN A 5 13.80 -25.17 -2.37
N THR A 6 12.69 -25.83 -2.71
CA THR A 6 11.64 -25.21 -3.53
C THR A 6 10.85 -24.19 -2.71
N ILE A 7 10.56 -24.49 -1.45
CA ILE A 7 9.89 -23.56 -0.53
C ILE A 7 10.77 -22.34 -0.26
N ASP A 8 12.07 -22.51 -0.03
CA ASP A 8 13.00 -21.40 0.18
C ASP A 8 13.01 -20.42 -0.98
N ILE A 9 13.13 -20.92 -2.21
CA ILE A 9 13.08 -20.10 -3.42
C ILE A 9 11.76 -19.34 -3.51
N LEU A 10 10.63 -19.99 -3.18
CA LEU A 10 9.32 -19.35 -3.21
C LEU A 10 9.15 -18.29 -2.12
N LEU A 11 9.73 -18.50 -0.93
CA LEU A 11 9.74 -17.50 0.14
C LEU A 11 10.60 -16.28 -0.24
N ASP A 12 11.76 -16.51 -0.84
CA ASP A 12 12.69 -15.46 -1.26
C ASP A 12 12.11 -14.54 -2.36
N VAL A 13 11.17 -15.05 -3.17
CA VAL A 13 10.40 -14.25 -4.15
C VAL A 13 8.96 -13.96 -3.70
N TYR A 14 8.65 -14.19 -2.42
CA TYR A 14 7.37 -13.87 -1.79
C TYR A 14 6.15 -14.56 -2.44
N ALA A 15 6.32 -15.72 -3.06
CA ALA A 15 5.30 -16.48 -3.77
C ALA A 15 4.44 -17.34 -2.83
N TYR A 16 3.81 -16.70 -1.83
CA TYR A 16 3.12 -17.36 -0.73
C TYR A 16 1.98 -18.29 -1.13
N ASN A 17 1.19 -17.95 -2.15
CA ASN A 17 0.14 -18.86 -2.64
C ASN A 17 0.72 -20.18 -3.18
N HIS A 18 1.87 -20.14 -3.86
CA HIS A 18 2.55 -21.34 -4.33
C HIS A 18 3.19 -22.12 -3.17
N ALA A 19 3.89 -21.42 -2.27
CA ALA A 19 4.49 -22.04 -1.09
C ALA A 19 3.45 -22.74 -0.21
N PHE A 20 2.32 -22.07 0.07
CA PHE A 20 1.20 -22.62 0.83
C PHE A 20 0.64 -23.91 0.19
N ARG A 21 0.42 -23.92 -1.13
CA ARG A 21 -0.09 -25.11 -1.84
C ARG A 21 0.85 -26.30 -1.75
N ILE A 22 2.16 -26.06 -1.87
CA ILE A 22 3.17 -27.12 -1.76
C ILE A 22 3.20 -27.65 -0.32
N VAL A 23 3.34 -26.76 0.66
CA VAL A 23 3.44 -27.14 2.07
C VAL A 23 2.18 -27.88 2.54
N LYS A 24 0.99 -27.42 2.16
CA LYS A 24 -0.29 -28.10 2.49
C LYS A 24 -0.38 -29.54 1.98
N ALA A 25 0.36 -29.90 0.92
CA ALA A 25 0.37 -31.25 0.36
C ALA A 25 1.41 -32.18 1.03
N LEU A 26 2.30 -31.65 1.87
CA LEU A 26 3.32 -32.43 2.55
C LEU A 26 2.76 -33.13 3.81
N PRO A 27 3.20 -34.35 4.12
CA PRO A 27 2.83 -35.01 5.37
C PRO A 27 3.53 -34.36 6.57
N ASN A 28 2.87 -34.34 7.74
CA ASN A 28 3.43 -33.93 9.03
C ASN A 28 4.01 -32.50 9.08
N ILE A 29 3.34 -31.54 8.43
CA ILE A 29 3.77 -30.14 8.46
C ILE A 29 3.47 -29.43 9.79
N PRO A 30 4.41 -28.62 10.31
CA PRO A 30 4.18 -27.76 11.46
C PRO A 30 2.99 -26.81 11.23
N LYS A 31 2.06 -26.79 12.19
CA LYS A 31 0.85 -25.95 12.11
C LYS A 31 1.18 -24.46 11.99
N THR A 32 2.21 -24.00 12.71
CA THR A 32 2.67 -22.61 12.69
C THR A 32 3.15 -22.21 11.30
N ALA A 33 4.00 -23.02 10.65
CA ALA A 33 4.47 -22.74 9.30
C ALA A 33 3.32 -22.69 8.29
N LEU A 34 2.38 -23.63 8.36
CA LEU A 34 1.21 -23.67 7.49
C LEU A 34 0.33 -22.42 7.68
N TYR A 35 0.08 -22.03 8.92
CA TYR A 35 -0.69 -20.83 9.27
C TYR A 35 -0.03 -19.56 8.77
N LEU A 36 1.26 -19.37 9.03
CA LEU A 36 1.99 -18.18 8.60
C LEU A 36 2.02 -18.05 7.08
N LEU A 37 2.19 -19.16 6.35
CA LEU A 37 2.11 -19.16 4.88
C LEU A 37 0.71 -18.75 4.37
N GLU A 38 -0.35 -19.23 5.02
CA GLU A 38 -1.72 -18.82 4.69
C GLU A 38 -1.94 -17.33 4.99
N MET A 39 -1.53 -16.87 6.17
CA MET A 39 -1.62 -15.47 6.57
C MET A 39 -0.90 -14.55 5.58
N LEU A 40 0.33 -14.89 5.16
CA LEU A 40 1.09 -14.12 4.19
C LEU A 40 0.46 -14.13 2.79
N LYS A 41 -0.13 -15.26 2.39
CA LYS A 41 -0.96 -15.34 1.16
C LYS A 41 -2.14 -14.37 1.26
N GLU A 42 -2.90 -14.38 2.35
CA GLU A 42 -4.05 -13.51 2.54
C GLU A 42 -3.65 -12.03 2.57
N ARG A 43 -2.51 -11.69 3.19
CA ARG A 43 -1.93 -10.33 3.14
C ARG A 43 -1.63 -9.87 1.71
N ARG A 44 -1.05 -10.73 0.86
CA ARG A 44 -0.81 -10.44 -0.58
C ARG A 44 -2.12 -10.30 -1.37
N GLU A 45 -3.19 -10.94 -0.90
CA GLU A 45 -4.55 -10.82 -1.45
C GLU A 45 -5.32 -9.63 -0.82
N LEU A 46 -4.66 -8.82 0.01
CA LEU A 46 -5.22 -7.66 0.74
C LEU A 46 -6.33 -8.03 1.74
N ASN A 47 -6.41 -9.29 2.14
CA ASN A 47 -7.42 -9.80 3.07
C ASN A 47 -6.92 -9.78 4.52
N LEU A 48 -7.09 -8.64 5.20
CA LEU A 48 -6.78 -8.51 6.63
C LEU A 48 -7.85 -9.11 7.56
N ALA A 49 -9.02 -9.53 7.04
CA ALA A 49 -10.03 -10.19 7.84
C ALA A 49 -9.49 -11.51 8.41
N PHE A 50 -8.64 -12.20 7.65
CA PHE A 50 -7.98 -13.43 8.09
C PHE A 50 -7.23 -13.26 9.42
N LEU A 51 -6.45 -12.17 9.59
CA LEU A 51 -5.76 -11.93 10.85
C LEU A 51 -6.73 -11.63 12.00
N SER A 52 -7.81 -10.90 11.72
CA SER A 52 -8.83 -10.60 12.74
C SER A 52 -9.56 -11.87 13.21
N GLU A 53 -9.85 -12.78 12.28
CA GLU A 53 -10.56 -14.04 12.54
C GLU A 53 -9.71 -15.06 13.33
N HIS A 54 -8.38 -14.97 13.24
CA HIS A 54 -7.43 -15.89 13.88
C HIS A 54 -6.63 -15.21 15.01
N ALA A 55 -7.29 -14.37 15.80
CA ALA A 55 -6.64 -13.57 16.85
C ALA A 55 -5.94 -14.41 17.94
N ALA A 56 -6.43 -15.62 18.23
CA ALA A 56 -5.85 -16.50 19.24
C ALA A 56 -4.53 -17.13 18.75
N GLU A 57 -4.51 -17.62 17.52
CA GLU A 57 -3.33 -18.14 16.84
C GLU A 57 -2.27 -17.06 16.69
N ASN A 58 -2.69 -15.85 16.29
CA ASN A 58 -1.80 -14.70 16.21
C ASN A 58 -1.09 -14.43 17.53
N ARG A 59 -1.85 -14.32 18.63
CA ARG A 59 -1.28 -14.04 19.95
C ARG A 59 -0.29 -15.12 20.40
N ALA A 60 -0.62 -16.39 20.17
CA ALA A 60 0.27 -17.50 20.52
C ALA A 60 1.62 -17.42 19.78
N ILE A 61 1.59 -17.05 18.49
CA ILE A 61 2.80 -16.87 17.67
C ILE A 61 3.58 -15.63 18.11
N GLU A 62 2.91 -14.50 18.35
CA GLU A 62 3.53 -13.28 18.85
C GLU A 62 4.25 -13.52 20.19
N ASP A 63 3.61 -14.25 21.11
CA ASP A 63 4.19 -14.62 22.40
C ASP A 63 5.40 -15.57 22.23
N GLN A 64 5.31 -16.55 21.32
CA GLN A 64 6.37 -17.53 21.07
C GLN A 64 7.60 -16.92 20.40
N TYR A 65 7.40 -16.05 19.42
CA TYR A 65 8.47 -15.49 18.58
C TYR A 65 8.91 -14.08 18.96
N HIS A 66 8.25 -13.48 19.95
CA HIS A 66 8.48 -12.09 20.39
C HIS A 66 8.45 -11.10 19.21
N CYS A 67 7.52 -11.31 18.29
CA CYS A 67 7.28 -10.47 17.13
C CYS A 67 5.86 -9.92 17.14
N SER A 68 5.56 -8.97 16.25
CA SER A 68 4.17 -8.57 16.02
C SER A 68 3.73 -8.97 14.63
N LEU A 69 2.53 -9.53 14.54
CA LEU A 69 1.91 -9.92 13.27
C LEU A 69 1.09 -8.78 12.68
N TRP A 70 0.70 -7.77 13.48
CA TRP A 70 0.11 -6.51 13.02
C TRP A 70 1.18 -5.42 13.00
N LEU A 71 1.20 -4.57 11.97
CA LEU A 71 2.11 -3.43 11.93
C LEU A 71 1.49 -2.24 12.67
N ASN A 72 0.16 -2.14 12.65
CA ASN A 72 -0.62 -1.02 13.18
C ASN A 72 -1.77 -1.51 14.05
N GLN A 73 -2.22 -0.66 14.99
CA GLN A 73 -3.35 -0.96 15.86
C GLN A 73 -4.72 -0.77 15.19
N SER A 74 -4.82 0.19 14.27
CA SER A 74 -6.06 0.48 13.56
C SER A 74 -6.13 -0.30 12.24
N LEU A 75 -7.32 -0.77 11.88
CA LEU A 75 -7.53 -1.50 10.64
C LEU A 75 -7.24 -0.61 9.41
N GLU A 76 -7.57 0.68 9.47
CA GLU A 76 -7.32 1.62 8.36
C GLU A 76 -5.81 1.81 8.12
N ASP A 77 -5.02 1.95 9.18
CA ASP A 77 -3.57 2.10 9.07
C ASP A 77 -2.92 0.79 8.62
N GLU A 78 -3.38 -0.36 9.15
CA GLU A 78 -2.91 -1.66 8.71
C GLU A 78 -3.23 -1.92 7.23
N GLN A 79 -4.41 -1.50 6.73
CA GLN A 79 -4.75 -1.62 5.32
C GLN A 79 -3.77 -0.86 4.43
N ILE A 80 -3.38 0.35 4.83
CA ILE A 80 -2.38 1.16 4.13
C ILE A 80 -1.02 0.46 4.19
N ALA A 81 -0.56 0.06 5.37
CA ALA A 81 0.72 -0.62 5.55
C ALA A 81 0.80 -1.94 4.77
N ASN A 82 -0.25 -2.76 4.82
CA ASN A 82 -0.33 -4.03 4.10
C ASN A 82 -0.32 -3.85 2.58
N TYR A 83 -0.98 -2.79 2.08
CA TYR A 83 -0.89 -2.44 0.66
C TYR A 83 0.54 -2.06 0.26
N ILE A 84 1.25 -1.32 1.11
CA ILE A 84 2.66 -0.95 0.89
C ILE A 84 3.57 -2.18 0.94
N LEU A 85 3.33 -3.16 1.82
CA LEU A 85 4.05 -4.44 1.82
C LEU A 85 3.94 -5.14 0.46
N ASP A 86 2.74 -5.20 -0.13
CA ASP A 86 2.53 -5.80 -1.46
C ASP A 86 3.19 -4.98 -2.58
N LEU A 87 3.21 -3.64 -2.47
CA LEU A 87 3.97 -2.78 -3.38
C LEU A 87 5.48 -3.03 -3.30
N GLU A 88 6.03 -3.14 -2.09
CA GLU A 88 7.47 -3.41 -1.89
C GLU A 88 7.86 -4.77 -2.47
N VAL A 89 7.01 -5.80 -2.33
CA VAL A 89 7.24 -7.08 -3.01
C VAL A 89 7.29 -6.93 -4.53
N LYS A 90 6.37 -6.15 -5.14
CA LYS A 90 6.38 -5.92 -6.59
C LYS A 90 7.66 -5.25 -7.05
N VAL A 91 8.19 -4.29 -6.28
CA VAL A 91 9.48 -3.65 -6.54
C VAL A 91 10.63 -4.65 -6.39
N LYS A 92 10.71 -5.39 -5.27
CA LYS A 92 11.75 -6.39 -5.01
C LYS A 92 11.81 -7.49 -6.08
N ASN A 93 10.66 -7.89 -6.63
CA ASN A 93 10.58 -8.90 -7.70
C ASN A 93 10.73 -8.32 -9.12
N GLY A 94 10.97 -7.02 -9.29
CA GLY A 94 11.08 -6.39 -10.61
C GLY A 94 9.77 -6.35 -11.41
N ALA A 95 8.62 -6.51 -10.75
CA ALA A 95 7.29 -6.46 -11.36
C ALA A 95 6.83 -5.01 -11.59
N ILE A 96 7.63 -4.23 -12.34
CA ILE A 96 7.49 -2.77 -12.44
C ILE A 96 6.15 -2.34 -13.02
N ILE A 97 5.62 -3.05 -14.01
CA ILE A 97 4.33 -2.75 -14.60
C ILE A 97 3.20 -2.88 -13.57
N ASP A 98 3.21 -3.95 -12.78
CA ASP A 98 2.19 -4.20 -11.77
C ASP A 98 2.34 -3.25 -10.58
N PHE A 99 3.57 -2.92 -10.20
CA PHE A 99 3.87 -1.86 -9.24
C PHE A 99 3.22 -0.55 -9.67
N VAL A 100 3.54 -0.04 -10.86
CA VAL A 100 3.00 1.21 -11.42
C VAL A 100 1.48 1.22 -11.42
N ARG A 101 0.83 0.13 -11.87
CA ARG A 101 -0.63 0.04 -11.92
C ARG A 101 -1.28 0.07 -10.54
N SER A 102 -0.59 -0.44 -9.54
CA SER A 102 -1.04 -0.50 -8.14
C SER A 102 -0.88 0.84 -7.40
N VAL A 103 -0.28 1.86 -8.00
CA VAL A 103 -0.01 3.14 -7.30
C VAL A 103 -1.26 3.98 -7.04
N SER A 104 -2.20 4.06 -7.99
CA SER A 104 -3.32 5.02 -7.87
C SER A 104 -4.19 4.82 -6.62
N PRO A 105 -4.59 3.59 -6.23
CA PRO A 105 -5.39 3.40 -5.02
C PRO A 105 -4.69 3.90 -3.75
N ILE A 106 -3.40 3.62 -3.59
CA ILE A 106 -2.65 4.05 -2.40
C ILE A 106 -2.46 5.58 -2.37
N LEU A 107 -2.17 6.22 -3.51
CA LEU A 107 -2.06 7.67 -3.58
C LEU A 107 -3.39 8.35 -3.22
N TYR A 108 -4.50 7.85 -3.76
CA TYR A 108 -5.83 8.37 -3.44
C TYR A 108 -6.11 8.29 -1.94
N ARG A 109 -5.85 7.12 -1.32
CA ARG A 109 -6.05 6.90 0.12
C ARG A 109 -5.17 7.82 0.96
N LEU A 110 -3.88 7.94 0.65
CA LEU A 110 -2.97 8.80 1.38
C LEU A 110 -3.33 10.29 1.24
N PHE A 111 -3.67 10.74 0.03
CA PHE A 111 -4.07 12.14 -0.18
C PHE A 111 -5.38 12.47 0.53
N LEU A 112 -6.36 11.55 0.51
CA LEU A 112 -7.61 11.70 1.24
C LEU A 112 -7.39 11.75 2.75
N ARG A 113 -6.45 10.95 3.27
CA ARG A 113 -6.08 10.96 4.69
C ARG A 113 -5.44 12.28 5.10
N LEU A 114 -4.50 12.79 4.31
CA LEU A 114 -3.82 14.07 4.58
C LEU A 114 -4.77 15.26 4.54
N ILE A 115 -5.70 15.29 3.59
CA ILE A 115 -6.64 16.42 3.54
C ILE A 115 -7.63 16.36 4.71
N ALA A 116 -8.00 15.15 5.16
CA ALA A 116 -8.84 14.96 6.33
C ALA A 116 -8.14 15.32 7.66
N SER A 117 -6.81 15.32 7.72
CA SER A 117 -6.07 15.83 8.89
C SER A 117 -6.00 17.36 8.91
N GLU A 118 -6.04 18.01 7.75
CA GLU A 118 -5.99 19.48 7.64
C GLU A 118 -7.37 20.13 7.75
N ILE A 119 -8.44 19.42 7.35
CA ILE A 119 -9.80 19.95 7.32
C ILE A 119 -10.73 19.08 8.19
N PRO A 120 -11.25 19.60 9.31
CA PRO A 120 -12.17 18.87 10.16
C PRO A 120 -13.41 18.39 9.40
N GLN A 121 -13.86 17.17 9.70
CA GLN A 121 -15.07 16.57 9.12
C GLN A 121 -15.05 16.52 7.57
N PHE A 122 -13.87 16.46 6.95
CA PHE A 122 -13.69 16.57 5.50
C PHE A 122 -14.64 15.70 4.66
N ARG A 123 -15.01 14.51 5.15
CA ARG A 123 -15.87 13.56 4.45
C ARG A 123 -17.25 14.13 4.09
N ILE A 124 -17.76 15.14 4.81
CA ILE A 124 -19.07 15.75 4.50
C ILE A 124 -19.05 16.53 3.17
N TYR A 125 -17.86 16.88 2.66
CA TYR A 125 -17.69 17.59 1.40
C TYR A 125 -17.52 16.65 0.20
N VAL A 126 -17.64 15.34 0.41
CA VAL A 126 -17.52 14.29 -0.61
C VAL A 126 -18.85 13.55 -0.69
N ILE A 127 -19.49 13.60 -1.84
CA ILE A 127 -20.70 12.84 -2.14
C ILE A 127 -20.28 11.51 -2.75
N ASP A 128 -20.55 10.43 -2.01
CA ASP A 128 -20.35 9.06 -2.46
C ASP A 128 -21.28 8.75 -3.63
N SER A 129 -20.67 8.56 -4.80
CA SER A 129 -21.39 8.04 -5.96
C SER A 129 -21.42 6.52 -5.82
N LYS A 130 -22.50 5.98 -5.25
CA LYS A 130 -22.69 4.56 -4.83
C LYS A 130 -22.45 3.45 -5.89
N ASN A 131 -21.89 3.75 -7.07
CA ASN A 131 -21.65 2.87 -8.23
C ASN A 131 -20.19 3.04 -8.75
N ASP A 132 -19.86 2.50 -9.93
CA ASP A 132 -18.56 2.64 -10.63
C ASP A 132 -18.19 4.09 -11.07
N GLN A 133 -18.83 5.10 -10.48
CA GLN A 133 -18.55 6.50 -10.76
C GLN A 133 -17.53 7.04 -9.74
N TYR A 134 -16.89 8.16 -10.11
CA TYR A 134 -16.06 8.89 -9.17
C TYR A 134 -16.94 9.60 -8.16
N ASP A 135 -16.52 9.57 -6.89
CA ASP A 135 -17.03 10.48 -5.87
C ASP A 135 -16.99 11.92 -6.40
N ILE A 136 -17.94 12.75 -5.96
CA ILE A 136 -18.04 14.14 -6.39
C ILE A 136 -17.91 15.09 -5.22
N TRP A 137 -17.28 16.24 -5.45
CA TRP A 137 -17.21 17.32 -4.47
C TRP A 137 -18.58 17.97 -4.25
N ASP A 138 -18.94 18.18 -2.99
CA ASP A 138 -20.03 19.07 -2.61
C ASP A 138 -19.52 20.52 -2.55
N PHE A 139 -19.46 21.17 -3.72
CA PHE A 139 -19.03 22.57 -3.81
C PHE A 139 -19.95 23.54 -3.07
N GLN A 140 -21.22 23.20 -2.86
CA GLN A 140 -22.12 24.04 -2.08
C GLN A 140 -21.70 24.00 -0.61
N ALA A 141 -21.56 22.80 -0.04
CA ALA A 141 -21.11 22.64 1.35
C ALA A 141 -19.71 23.26 1.57
N MET A 142 -18.80 23.15 0.60
CA MET A 142 -17.48 23.80 0.67
C MET A 142 -17.55 25.33 0.70
N GLN A 143 -18.47 25.93 -0.07
CA GLN A 143 -18.68 27.39 -0.05
C GLN A 143 -19.27 27.85 1.28
N GLU A 144 -20.25 27.11 1.80
CA GLU A 144 -20.90 27.37 3.08
C GLU A 144 -19.96 27.23 4.28
N ALA A 145 -18.99 26.32 4.21
CA ALA A 145 -17.99 26.10 5.25
C ALA A 145 -17.06 27.30 5.50
N ASN A 146 -16.97 28.25 4.57
CA ASN A 146 -16.16 29.48 4.67
C ASN A 146 -14.67 29.24 5.05
N HIS A 147 -14.13 28.06 4.72
CA HIS A 147 -12.74 27.67 5.00
C HIS A 147 -11.78 28.22 3.94
N ASP A 148 -10.61 28.72 4.35
CA ASP A 148 -9.69 29.42 3.43
C ASP A 148 -9.16 28.52 2.31
N VAL A 149 -8.87 27.25 2.61
CA VAL A 149 -8.51 26.23 1.60
C VAL A 149 -9.59 26.10 0.53
N PHE A 150 -10.87 26.06 0.92
CA PHE A 150 -11.98 25.93 -0.04
C PHE A 150 -12.18 27.20 -0.85
N LYS A 151 -12.06 28.40 -0.24
CA LYS A 151 -12.11 29.66 -0.99
C LYS A 151 -11.01 29.72 -2.05
N ALA A 152 -9.78 29.36 -1.67
CA ALA A 152 -8.65 29.33 -2.58
C ALA A 152 -8.87 28.27 -3.68
N TYR A 153 -9.32 27.07 -3.32
CA TYR A 153 -9.55 25.98 -4.26
C TYR A 153 -10.66 26.31 -5.29
N LEU A 154 -11.76 26.91 -4.84
CA LEU A 154 -12.92 27.28 -5.67
C LEU A 154 -12.77 28.63 -6.38
N SER A 155 -11.67 29.36 -6.17
CA SER A 155 -11.36 30.61 -6.89
C SER A 155 -11.17 30.40 -8.40
N HIS A 156 -10.92 29.16 -8.81
CA HIS A 156 -10.79 28.74 -10.21
C HIS A 156 -11.79 27.63 -10.52
N LYS A 157 -12.07 27.41 -11.81
CA LYS A 157 -12.95 26.32 -12.23
C LYS A 157 -12.32 24.96 -11.92
N GLN A 158 -12.95 24.20 -11.03
CA GLN A 158 -12.52 22.86 -10.64
C GLN A 158 -13.37 21.76 -11.29
N SER A 159 -12.77 20.58 -11.45
CA SER A 159 -13.50 19.36 -11.77
C SER A 159 -14.38 18.95 -10.59
N ARG A 160 -15.59 18.47 -10.85
CA ARG A 160 -16.47 17.93 -9.80
C ARG A 160 -15.98 16.61 -9.23
N ASN A 161 -15.25 15.81 -10.01
CA ASN A 161 -14.82 14.49 -9.59
C ASN A 161 -13.69 14.59 -8.56
N VAL A 162 -13.81 13.82 -7.47
CA VAL A 162 -12.73 13.58 -6.52
C VAL A 162 -11.75 12.60 -7.16
N THR A 163 -10.57 13.11 -7.47
CA THR A 163 -9.46 12.39 -8.07
C THR A 163 -8.19 12.67 -7.28
N THR A 164 -7.17 11.83 -7.45
CA THR A 164 -5.81 12.11 -6.94
C THR A 164 -5.31 13.49 -7.36
N LYS A 165 -5.60 13.92 -8.60
CA LYS A 165 -5.29 15.28 -9.08
C LYS A 165 -6.00 16.35 -8.24
N SER A 166 -7.32 16.27 -8.07
CA SER A 166 -8.05 17.29 -7.33
C SER A 166 -7.66 17.35 -5.86
N LEU A 167 -7.36 16.18 -5.25
CA LEU A 167 -6.84 16.10 -3.89
C LEU A 167 -5.46 16.73 -3.79
N ALA A 168 -4.55 16.42 -4.71
CA ALA A 168 -3.21 17.03 -4.76
C ALA A 168 -3.30 18.55 -4.92
N ASP A 169 -4.13 19.04 -5.84
CA ASP A 169 -4.35 20.47 -6.06
C ASP A 169 -4.83 21.16 -4.76
N MET A 170 -5.76 20.54 -4.02
CA MET A 170 -6.25 21.06 -2.75
C MET A 170 -5.19 21.00 -1.63
N LEU A 171 -4.41 19.92 -1.54
CA LEU A 171 -3.34 19.75 -0.55
C LEU A 171 -2.24 20.82 -0.68
N THR A 172 -2.01 21.38 -1.86
CA THR A 172 -1.05 22.50 -1.99
C THR A 172 -1.49 23.75 -1.24
N LEU A 173 -2.79 23.90 -0.99
CA LEU A 173 -3.42 25.07 -0.38
C LEU A 173 -3.53 24.96 1.15
N THR A 174 -3.22 23.80 1.74
CA THR A 174 -3.32 23.56 3.19
C THR A 174 -2.14 24.13 3.97
N SER A 175 -2.09 23.90 5.28
CA SER A 175 -0.97 24.25 6.15
C SER A 175 0.15 23.20 6.21
N LEU A 176 0.06 22.13 5.42
CA LEU A 176 1.07 21.07 5.39
C LEU A 176 2.48 21.62 5.12
N PRO A 177 3.53 21.01 5.69
CA PRO A 177 4.91 21.36 5.38
C PRO A 177 5.19 21.33 3.87
N GLN A 178 6.04 22.26 3.40
CA GLN A 178 6.34 22.36 1.97
C GLN A 178 6.91 21.06 1.40
N GLU A 179 7.74 20.36 2.17
CA GLU A 179 8.30 19.06 1.78
C GLU A 179 7.21 18.01 1.48
N ILE A 180 6.12 17.99 2.26
CA ILE A 180 4.98 17.09 2.05
C ILE A 180 4.18 17.51 0.82
N LYS A 181 4.00 18.81 0.60
CA LYS A 181 3.35 19.33 -0.61
C LYS A 181 4.13 18.97 -1.87
N ASP A 182 5.46 19.12 -1.83
CA ASP A 182 6.34 18.77 -2.94
C ASP A 182 6.30 17.25 -3.20
N LEU A 183 6.26 16.44 -2.15
CA LEU A 183 6.09 14.99 -2.24
C LEU A 183 4.77 14.61 -2.91
N VAL A 184 3.64 15.19 -2.47
CA VAL A 184 2.32 15.00 -3.09
C VAL A 184 2.33 15.35 -4.58
N LEU A 185 2.93 16.50 -4.93
CA LEU A 185 3.02 16.95 -6.31
C LEU A 185 3.89 16.02 -7.17
N SER A 186 5.02 15.56 -6.64
CA SER A 186 5.91 14.58 -7.29
C SER A 186 5.17 13.27 -7.58
N LEU A 187 4.48 12.72 -6.58
CA LEU A 187 3.68 11.49 -6.71
C LEU A 187 2.56 11.64 -7.76
N ARG A 188 1.90 12.81 -7.81
CA ARG A 188 0.90 13.13 -8.83
C ARG A 188 1.51 13.22 -10.24
N ILE A 189 2.70 13.81 -10.37
CA ILE A 189 3.38 13.92 -11.68
C ILE A 189 3.69 12.52 -12.22
N PHE A 190 4.16 11.62 -11.37
CA PHE A 190 4.36 10.22 -11.71
C PHE A 190 3.06 9.56 -12.19
N GLU A 191 1.97 9.69 -11.42
CA GLU A 191 0.71 9.05 -11.78
C GLU A 191 0.23 9.51 -13.17
N LYS A 192 0.36 10.80 -13.46
CA LYS A 192 -0.01 11.38 -14.75
C LYS A 192 0.90 10.91 -15.89
N SER A 193 2.21 10.88 -15.67
CA SER A 193 3.21 10.65 -16.74
C SER A 193 3.46 9.18 -17.03
N VAL A 194 3.30 8.30 -16.04
CA VAL A 194 3.61 6.88 -16.15
C VAL A 194 2.38 6.02 -15.96
N ARG A 195 1.73 6.09 -14.80
CA ARG A 195 0.61 5.19 -14.47
C ARG A 195 -0.53 5.34 -15.47
N ASN A 196 -0.98 6.56 -15.75
CA ASN A 196 -2.12 6.79 -16.64
C ASN A 196 -1.91 6.21 -18.05
N PRO A 197 -0.77 6.47 -18.73
CA PRO A 197 -0.46 5.77 -19.97
C PRO A 197 -0.42 4.24 -19.82
N LEU A 198 0.21 3.69 -18.77
CA LEU A 198 0.33 2.23 -18.58
C LEU A 198 -0.99 1.52 -18.27
N ALA A 199 -1.97 2.24 -17.72
CA ALA A 199 -3.31 1.72 -17.47
C ALA A 199 -4.18 1.67 -18.75
N HIS A 200 -3.88 2.50 -19.76
CA HIS A 200 -4.68 2.62 -20.98
C HIS A 200 -4.00 2.07 -22.23
N LEU A 201 -2.68 1.87 -22.21
CA LEU A 201 -1.87 1.44 -23.35
C LEU A 201 -1.13 0.14 -23.06
N ILE A 202 -0.97 -0.69 -24.08
CA ILE A 202 -0.08 -1.87 -24.06
C ILE A 202 1.24 -1.45 -24.70
N LYS A 203 2.28 -1.26 -23.88
CA LYS A 203 3.64 -0.92 -24.34
C LYS A 203 4.69 -1.67 -23.51
N PRO A 204 5.88 -1.95 -24.07
CA PRO A 204 7.00 -2.43 -23.27
C PRO A 204 7.33 -1.40 -22.19
N PHE A 205 7.56 -1.87 -20.97
CA PHE A 205 7.87 -1.02 -19.83
C PHE A 205 8.58 -1.81 -18.73
N ASP A 206 9.69 -1.28 -18.24
CA ASP A 206 10.54 -1.84 -17.20
C ASP A 206 11.14 -0.71 -16.35
N GLU A 207 12.12 -1.03 -15.50
CA GLU A 207 12.78 -0.07 -14.62
C GLU A 207 13.55 1.02 -15.40
N GLU A 208 14.16 0.66 -16.54
CA GLU A 208 14.92 1.61 -17.36
C GLU A 208 13.97 2.61 -18.04
N GLU A 209 12.86 2.14 -18.60
CA GLU A 209 11.85 3.00 -19.21
C GLU A 209 11.14 3.88 -18.17
N LEU A 210 10.95 3.37 -16.94
CA LEU A 210 10.48 4.17 -15.81
C LEU A 210 11.44 5.33 -15.53
N TYR A 211 12.71 5.02 -15.30
CA TYR A 211 13.72 6.03 -14.99
C TYR A 211 13.89 7.05 -16.12
N ARG A 212 13.84 6.61 -17.38
CA ARG A 212 13.90 7.51 -18.55
C ARG A 212 12.72 8.48 -18.59
N THR A 213 11.55 8.07 -18.11
CA THR A 213 10.32 8.89 -18.14
C THR A 213 10.23 9.86 -16.96
N THR A 214 10.71 9.46 -15.78
CA THR A 214 10.46 10.19 -14.53
C THR A 214 11.73 10.72 -13.86
N HIS A 215 12.90 10.22 -14.24
CA HIS A 215 14.17 10.36 -13.53
C HIS A 215 14.18 9.78 -12.11
N PHE A 216 13.22 8.92 -11.78
CA PHE A 216 13.11 8.22 -10.51
C PHE A 216 13.05 6.71 -10.74
N SER A 217 13.67 5.94 -9.85
CA SER A 217 13.50 4.49 -9.79
C SER A 217 12.16 4.13 -9.13
N SER A 218 11.70 2.89 -9.35
CA SER A 218 10.56 2.33 -8.63
C SER A 218 10.80 2.33 -7.11
N GLN A 219 12.04 2.12 -6.70
CA GLN A 219 12.46 2.17 -5.30
C GLN A 219 12.29 3.57 -4.68
N THR A 220 12.75 4.63 -5.36
CA THR A 220 12.54 6.00 -4.88
C THR A 220 11.06 6.36 -4.83
N PHE A 221 10.28 5.85 -5.77
CA PHE A 221 8.84 6.07 -5.76
C PHE A 221 8.13 5.39 -4.58
N LEU A 222 8.52 4.15 -4.27
CA LEU A 222 8.05 3.43 -3.10
C LEU A 222 8.43 4.15 -1.79
N GLU A 223 9.67 4.64 -1.69
CA GLU A 223 10.14 5.42 -0.55
C GLU A 223 9.31 6.69 -0.34
N ASN A 224 8.95 7.37 -1.43
CA ASN A 224 8.07 8.54 -1.38
C ASN A 224 6.66 8.20 -0.87
N ILE A 225 6.10 7.05 -1.27
CA ILE A 225 4.83 6.56 -0.72
C ILE A 225 4.96 6.27 0.78
N ILE A 226 6.04 5.60 1.19
CA ILE A 226 6.31 5.26 2.59
C ILE A 226 6.49 6.53 3.43
N ALA A 227 7.22 7.52 2.93
CA ALA A 227 7.41 8.80 3.61
C ALA A 227 6.06 9.50 3.84
N LEU A 228 5.16 9.44 2.85
CA LEU A 228 3.83 10.04 2.98
C LEU A 228 2.93 9.26 3.96
N ALA A 229 2.99 7.94 3.93
CA ALA A 229 2.25 7.06 4.84
C ALA A 229 2.70 7.26 6.29
N THR A 230 4.01 7.25 6.54
CA THR A 230 4.60 7.47 7.87
C THR A 230 4.32 8.87 8.39
N PHE A 231 4.40 9.91 7.54
CA PHE A 231 3.98 11.26 7.92
C PHE A 231 2.50 11.32 8.33
N SER A 232 1.63 10.51 7.71
CA SER A 232 0.22 10.42 8.05
C SER A 232 -0.10 9.54 9.28
N GLY A 233 0.93 9.06 9.99
CA GLY A 233 0.81 8.27 11.21
C GLY A 233 0.69 6.76 10.99
N VAL A 234 1.01 6.23 9.81
CA VAL A 234 1.03 4.79 9.55
C VAL A 234 2.39 4.23 9.94
N ASP A 235 2.39 3.24 10.83
CA ASP A 235 3.59 2.50 11.22
C ASP A 235 4.02 1.58 10.07
N TYR A 236 5.17 1.90 9.48
CA TYR A 236 5.79 1.10 8.44
C TYR A 236 7.31 1.17 8.56
N ARG A 237 7.96 0.00 8.55
CA ARG A 237 9.42 -0.11 8.57
C ARG A 237 9.88 -0.93 7.38
N ARG A 238 10.82 -0.37 6.61
CA ARG A 238 11.43 -1.05 5.47
C ARG A 238 12.42 -2.13 5.89
N GLU A 239 13.22 -1.83 6.90
CA GLU A 239 14.28 -2.72 7.36
C GLU A 239 14.24 -2.93 8.88
N PRO A 240 14.11 -4.17 9.38
CA PRO A 240 13.91 -5.39 8.59
C PRO A 240 12.53 -5.44 7.92
N PHE A 241 12.45 -5.90 6.67
CA PHE A 241 11.20 -6.04 5.93
C PHE A 241 10.30 -7.10 6.59
N TYR A 242 9.02 -6.78 6.78
CA TYR A 242 8.08 -7.65 7.53
C TYR A 242 8.00 -9.07 6.97
N PHE A 243 7.90 -9.22 5.66
CA PHE A 243 7.83 -10.53 5.02
C PHE A 243 9.13 -11.33 5.16
N ASP A 244 10.30 -10.68 5.20
CA ASP A 244 11.57 -11.36 5.43
C ASP A 244 11.66 -11.91 6.86
N GLN A 245 11.12 -11.17 7.84
CA GLN A 245 11.02 -11.63 9.22
C GLN A 245 10.10 -12.86 9.33
N MET A 246 8.93 -12.81 8.71
CA MET A 246 7.98 -13.93 8.73
C MET A 246 8.55 -15.16 7.99
N ASN A 247 9.24 -14.94 6.86
CA ASN A 247 9.93 -16.00 6.13
C ASN A 247 10.96 -16.71 7.01
N THR A 248 11.71 -15.96 7.83
CA THR A 248 12.71 -16.54 8.75
C THR A 248 12.05 -17.48 9.76
N ILE A 249 10.91 -17.09 10.32
CA ILE A 249 10.13 -17.94 11.24
C ILE A 249 9.62 -19.19 10.53
N ILE A 250 9.09 -19.05 9.31
CA ILE A 250 8.59 -20.18 8.52
C ILE A 250 9.71 -21.19 8.22
N LYS A 251 10.89 -20.71 7.82
CA LYS A 251 12.07 -21.55 7.54
C LYS A 251 12.50 -22.32 8.78
N ALA A 252 12.58 -21.65 9.94
CA ALA A 252 12.91 -22.27 11.21
C ALA A 252 11.90 -23.38 11.61
N GLU A 253 10.60 -23.15 11.43
CA GLU A 253 9.56 -24.15 11.70
C GLU A 253 9.64 -25.36 10.76
N LEU A 254 9.91 -25.15 9.48
CA LEU A 254 10.03 -26.23 8.48
C LEU A 254 11.34 -27.04 8.62
N GLY A 255 12.27 -26.56 9.43
CA GLY A 255 13.59 -27.14 9.65
C GLY A 255 14.52 -26.78 8.49
N ASP A 256 15.41 -25.82 8.72
CA ASP A 256 16.54 -25.58 7.82
C ASP A 256 17.35 -26.89 7.70
N SER A 257 17.47 -27.37 6.47
CA SER A 257 18.40 -28.44 6.14
C SER A 257 19.79 -27.80 6.14
N ASP A 258 20.58 -28.07 7.18
CA ASP A 258 22.04 -27.94 7.08
C ASP A 258 22.57 -28.67 5.82
#